data_AF-D5E3N7-F1
#
_entry.id   AF-D5E3N7-F1
#
_cell.length_a   1.000
_cell.length_b   1.000
_cell.length_c   1.000
_cell.angle_alpha   90.00
_cell.angle_beta   90.00
_cell.angle_gamma   90.00
#
_symmetry.space_group_name_H-M   'P 1'
#
loop_
_entity.id
_entity.type
_entity.pdbx_description
1 polymer ?
#
loop_
_entity_poly.entity_id
_entity_poly.type
_entity_poly.pdbx_seq_one_letter_code
_entity_poly.pdbx_strand_id
1 'polypeptide(L)' 'MIPAILTVIAAIVLFYIGYVEVRGFEGAAYLFLSVFLILFAIISFVMAKKPLR' A
#
# COMPACT_ATOMS: atom_id res chain seq x y z
N MET A 1 0.43 4.50 -14.37
CA MET A 1 1.65 4.39 -13.52
C MET A 1 1.60 5.34 -12.33
N ILE A 2 1.29 6.63 -12.51
CA ILE A 2 1.16 7.63 -11.42
C ILE A 2 0.29 7.16 -10.24
N PRO A 3 -0.93 6.61 -10.43
CA PRO A 3 -1.75 6.20 -9.29
C PRO A 3 -1.11 5.08 -8.46
N ALA A 4 -0.45 4.12 -9.10
CA ALA A 4 0.22 3.02 -8.41
C ALA A 4 1.41 3.51 -7.57
N ILE A 5 2.17 4.49 -8.06
CA ILE A 5 3.28 5.12 -7.32
C ILE A 5 2.73 5.84 -6.08
N LEU A 6 1.62 6.58 -6.22
CA LEU A 6 0.95 7.23 -5.08
C LEU A 6 0.45 6.21 -4.05
N THR A 7 -0.09 5.06 -4.49
CA THR A 7 -0.51 3.99 -3.59
C THR A 7 0.65 3.41 -2.79
N VAL A 8 1.83 3.21 -3.42
CA VAL A 8 3.03 2.73 -2.71
C VAL A 8 3.50 3.75 -1.67
N ILE A 9 3.54 5.04 -2.03
CA ILE A 9 3.92 6.11 -1.09
C ILE A 9 2.95 6.14 0.10
N ALA A 10 1.65 6.09 -0.16
CA ALA A 10 0.64 6.04 0.88
C ALA A 10 0.80 4.82 1.80
N ALA A 11 1.10 3.64 1.24
CA ALA A 11 1.32 2.43 2.02
C ALA A 11 2.55 2.53 2.92
N ILE A 12 3.65 3.13 2.45
CA ILE A 12 4.87 3.36 3.25
C ILE A 12 4.58 4.29 4.42
N VAL A 13 3.85 5.39 4.17
CA VAL A 13 3.46 6.33 5.22
C VAL A 13 2.54 5.65 6.25
N LEU A 14 1.56 4.86 5.80
CA LEU A 14 0.67 4.11 6.69
C LEU A 14 1.44 3.10 7.56
N PHE A 15 2.42 2.43 6.96
CA PHE A 15 3.28 1.49 7.68
C PHE A 15 4.07 2.20 8.78
N TYR A 16 4.63 3.37 8.47
CA TYR A 16 5.36 4.18 9.45
C TYR A 16 4.44 4.60 10.61
N ILE A 17 3.26 5.12 10.32
CA ILE A 17 2.28 5.54 11.33
C ILE A 17 1.86 4.34 12.20
N GLY A 18 1.53 3.20 11.56
CA GLY A 18 1.10 1.99 12.25
C GLY A 18 2.19 1.26 13.04
N TYR A 19 3.47 1.54 12.79
CA TYR A 19 4.60 0.97 13.54
C TYR A 19 5.11 1.91 14.63
N VAL A 20 5.20 3.21 14.33
CA VAL A 20 5.90 4.19 15.17
C VAL A 20 4.94 4.97 16.06
N GLU A 21 3.88 5.55 15.49
CA GLU A 21 2.94 6.41 16.21
C GLU A 21 1.85 5.62 16.92
N VAL A 22 1.14 4.76 16.19
CA VAL A 22 -0.01 4.03 16.71
C VAL A 22 0.44 2.63 17.14
N ARG A 23 0.35 2.31 18.43
CA ARG A 23 0.74 0.99 18.98
C ARG A 23 -0.49 0.20 19.44
N GLY A 24 -0.34 -1.12 19.53
CA GLY A 24 -1.42 -2.02 19.92
C GLY A 24 -2.26 -2.51 18.73
N PHE A 25 -3.54 -2.80 18.96
CA PHE A 25 -4.41 -3.41 17.95
C PHE A 25 -4.66 -2.49 16.74
N GLU A 26 -4.77 -1.18 16.99
CA GLU A 26 -4.98 -0.18 15.94
C GLU A 26 -3.76 -0.08 15.02
N GLY A 27 -2.54 -0.08 15.60
CA GLY A 27 -1.29 -0.11 14.83
C GLY A 27 -1.18 -1.36 13.95
N ALA A 28 -1.56 -2.52 14.49
CA ALA A 28 -1.61 -3.77 13.74
C ALA A 28 -2.60 -3.70 12.55
N ALA A 29 -3.75 -3.01 12.70
CA ALA A 29 -4.69 -2.79 11.62
C ALA A 29 -4.12 -1.90 10.51
N TYR A 30 -3.38 -0.84 10.86
CA TYR A 30 -2.68 0.02 9.89
C TYR A 30 -1.58 -0.74 9.15
N LEU A 31 -0.81 -1.57 9.85
CA LEU A 31 0.20 -2.43 9.26
C LEU A 31 -0.43 -3.45 8.30
N PHE A 32 -1.50 -4.11 8.73
CA PHE A 32 -2.26 -5.04 7.88
C PHE A 32 -2.75 -4.33 6.61
N LEU A 33 -3.39 -3.17 6.74
CA LEU A 33 -3.88 -2.39 5.61
C LEU A 33 -2.73 -1.98 4.66
N SER A 34 -1.58 -1.59 5.19
CA SER A 34 -0.41 -1.22 4.36
C SER A 34 0.07 -2.37 3.47
N VAL A 35 0.04 -3.61 3.97
CA VAL A 35 0.41 -4.81 3.18
C VAL A 35 -0.55 -5.01 2.01
N PHE A 36 -1.85 -4.86 2.23
CA PHE A 36 -2.84 -4.96 1.16
C PHE A 36 -2.66 -3.87 0.10
N LEU A 37 -2.34 -2.64 0.51
CA LEU A 37 -2.09 -1.55 -0.44
C LEU A 37 -0.86 -1.79 -1.30
N ILE A 38 0.21 -2.38 -0.74
CA ILE A 38 1.40 -2.77 -1.51
C ILE A 38 1.05 -3.87 -2.52
N LEU A 39 0.32 -4.91 -2.10
CA LEU A 39 -0.11 -5.99 -2.99
C LEU A 39 -1.00 -5.46 -4.13
N PHE A 40 -1.94 -4.57 -3.80
CA PHE A 40 -2.79 -3.93 -4.80
C PHE A 40 -1.97 -3.09 -5.78
N ALA A 41 -0.99 -2.32 -5.31
CA ALA A 41 -0.13 -1.52 -6.18
C ALA A 41 0.68 -2.41 -7.15
N ILE A 42 1.18 -3.56 -6.69
CA ILE A 42 1.88 -4.54 -7.53
C ILE A 42 0.94 -5.07 -8.62
N ILE A 43 -0.27 -5.51 -8.25
CA ILE A 43 -1.25 -6.04 -9.20
C ILE A 43 -1.66 -4.97 -10.22
N SER A 44 -1.94 -3.75 -9.75
CA SER A 44 -2.28 -2.59 -10.59
C SER A 44 -1.17 -2.27 -11.58
N PHE A 45 0.09 -2.35 -11.15
CA PHE A 45 1.25 -2.12 -12.01
C PHE A 45 1.40 -3.21 -13.07
N VAL A 46 1.17 -4.48 -12.72
CA VAL A 46 1.17 -5.60 -13.66
C VAL A 46 0.02 -5.47 -14.66
N MET A 47 -1.17 -5.08 -14.22
CA MET A 47 -2.32 -4.84 -15.10
C MET A 47 -2.08 -3.67 -16.06
N ALA A 48 -1.50 -2.57 -15.58
CA ALA A 48 -1.17 -1.41 -16.41
C ALA A 48 -0.14 -1.71 -17.51
N LYS A 49 0.68 -2.75 -17.33
CA LYS A 49 1.63 -3.23 -18.35
C LYS A 49 1.04 -4.24 -19.32
N LYS A 50 -0.14 -4.81 -19.05
CA LYS A 50 -0.82 -5.63 -20.05
C LYS A 50 -1.38 -4.70 -21.13
N PRO A 51 -1.07 -4.93 -22.42
CA PRO A 51 -1.74 -4.20 -23.48
C PRO A 51 -3.24 -4.52 -23.39
N LEU A 52 -4.06 -3.48 -23.27
CA LEU A 52 -5.49 -3.57 -23.54
C LEU A 52 -5.62 -4.04 -24.99
N ARG A 53 -6.01 -5.30 -25.17
CA ARG A 53 -6.34 -5.85 -26.48
C ARG A 53 -7.65 -5.25 -26.97
#